data_AF-A0A7X9SY67-F1
#
_entry.id   AF-A0A7X9SY67-F1
#
_cell.length_a   1.000
_cell.length_b   1.000
_cell.length_c   1.000
_cell.angle_alpha   90.00
_cell.angle_beta   90.00
_cell.angle_gamma   90.00
#
_symmetry.space_group_name_H-M   'P 1'
#
loop_
_entity.id
_entity.type
_entity.pdbx_description
1 polymer ?
#
loop_
_entity_poly.entity_id
_entity_poly.type
_entity_poly.pdbx_seq_one_letter_code
_entity_poly.pdbx_strand_id
1 'polypeptide(L)' 'MAANGRTFSPGEATPKSGQYEIVGPRGGRTGIERTSTKGHPLPPTRKPGEQYRLIDPTKH' A
#
# COMPACT_ATOMS: atom_id res chain seq x y z
N MET A 1 6.71 -15.89 -13.16
CA MET A 1 5.50 -15.06 -12.92
C MET A 1 5.25 -15.01 -11.42
N ALA A 2 5.85 -14.07 -10.69
CA ALA A 2 5.82 -14.08 -9.22
C ALA A 2 4.91 -12.97 -8.67
N ALA A 3 3.99 -13.42 -7.80
CA ALA A 3 3.26 -12.69 -6.77
C ALA A 3 2.29 -11.56 -7.20
N ASN A 4 1.00 -11.92 -7.32
CA ASN A 4 -0.19 -11.12 -6.97
C ASN A 4 0.05 -9.61 -6.78
N GLY A 5 0.24 -8.88 -7.88
CA GLY A 5 0.46 -7.43 -7.90
C GLY A 5 -0.80 -6.62 -7.62
N ARG A 6 -1.41 -6.78 -6.45
CA ARG A 6 -2.49 -5.88 -6.01
C ARG A 6 -1.85 -4.67 -5.36
N THR A 7 -1.74 -3.61 -6.14
CA THR A 7 -1.50 -2.25 -5.65
C THR A 7 -2.82 -1.66 -5.16
N PHE A 8 -2.79 -0.89 -4.09
CA PHE A 8 -3.96 -0.30 -3.46
C PHE A 8 -3.93 1.21 -3.61
N SER A 9 -5.09 1.82 -3.79
CA SER A 9 -5.16 3.28 -3.93
C SER A 9 -5.17 3.96 -2.56
N PRO A 10 -4.56 5.15 -2.41
CA PRO A 10 -4.80 5.99 -1.24
C PRO A 10 -6.30 6.21 -1.04
N GLY A 11 -6.76 6.13 0.21
CA GLY A 11 -8.18 6.26 0.57
C GLY A 11 -9.03 5.00 0.38
N GLU A 12 -8.52 3.94 -0.27
CA GLU A 12 -9.23 2.65 -0.33
C GLU A 12 -9.21 1.96 1.04
N ALA A 13 -10.25 1.18 1.33
CA ALA A 13 -10.31 0.39 2.55
C ALA A 13 -9.16 -0.63 2.58
N THR A 14 -8.36 -0.57 3.64
CA THR A 14 -7.20 -1.43 3.83
C THR A 14 -7.66 -2.90 3.91
N PRO A 15 -7.23 -3.79 3.00
CA PRO A 15 -7.71 -5.17 2.97
C PRO A 15 -7.10 -6.03 4.08
N LYS A 16 -5.87 -5.72 4.53
CA LYS A 16 -5.14 -6.44 5.56
C LYS A 16 -4.35 -5.47 6.42
N SER A 17 -4.28 -5.71 7.72
CA SER A 17 -3.38 -4.94 8.57
C SER A 17 -1.93 -5.23 8.16
N GLY A 18 -1.09 -4.21 8.16
CA GLY A 18 0.32 -4.38 7.80
C GLY A 18 1.05 -3.10 7.46
N GLN A 19 2.31 -3.28 7.07
CA GLN A 19 3.13 -2.28 6.42
C GLN A 19 2.90 -2.31 4.91
N TYR A 20 2.73 -1.12 4.34
CA TYR A 20 2.52 -0.87 2.93
C TYR A 20 3.60 0.08 2.41
N GLU A 21 4.28 -0.32 1.34
CA GLU A 21 5.22 0.52 0.62
C GLU A 21 4.46 1.38 -0.38
N ILE A 22 4.79 2.67 -0.46
CA ILE A 22 4.33 3.53 -1.53
C ILE A 22 5.17 3.23 -2.78
N VAL A 23 4.50 2.87 -3.86
CA VAL A 23 5.08 2.69 -5.18
C VAL A 23 4.52 3.74 -6.13
N GLY A 24 5.34 4.21 -7.05
CA GLY A 24 4.91 5.16 -8.07
C GLY A 24 3.93 4.55 -9.07
N PRO A 25 3.38 5.36 -9.99
CA PRO A 25 2.39 4.93 -10.99
C PRO A 25 2.87 3.80 -11.91
N ARG A 26 4.18 3.61 -12.03
CA ARG A 26 4.81 2.54 -12.83
C ARG A 26 5.36 1.39 -11.98
N GLY A 27 5.03 1.32 -10.68
CA GLY A 27 5.53 0.30 -9.76
C GLY A 27 6.96 0.52 -9.26
N GLY A 28 7.54 1.69 -9.49
CA GLY A 28 8.84 2.07 -8.94
C GLY A 28 8.74 2.31 -7.42
N ARG A 29 9.68 1.77 -6.65
CA ARG A 29 9.70 1.95 -5.19
C ARG A 29 10.01 3.40 -4.84
N THR A 30 9.23 3.99 -3.93
CA THR A 30 9.52 5.35 -3.43
C THR A 30 10.38 5.32 -2.16
N GLY A 31 10.52 4.17 -1.52
CA GLY A 31 11.18 4.04 -0.22
C GLY A 31 10.36 4.59 0.96
N ILE A 32 9.08 4.90 0.73
CA ILE A 32 8.18 5.39 1.77
C ILE A 32 7.29 4.24 2.23
N GLU A 33 7.24 4.00 3.53
CA GLU A 33 6.44 2.95 4.13
C GLU A 33 5.33 3.56 5.01
N ARG A 34 4.17 2.92 5.02
CA ARG A 34 3.00 3.30 5.79
C ARG A 34 2.35 2.09 6.42
N THR A 35 2.11 2.17 7.71
CA THR A 35 1.31 1.17 8.42
C THR A 35 -0.17 1.49 8.22
N SER A 36 -0.98 0.47 7.99
CA SER A 36 -2.44 0.60 8.00
C SER A 36 -3.10 -0.62 8.59
N THR A 37 -4.27 -0.40 9.15
CA THR A 37 -5.07 -1.43 9.83
C THR A 37 -6.23 -1.84 8.94
N LYS A 38 -6.53 -3.13 8.88
CA LYS A 38 -7.65 -3.67 8.10
C LYS A 38 -8.94 -2.90 8.38
N GLY A 39 -9.64 -2.52 7.32
CA GLY A 39 -10.91 -1.79 7.39
C GLY A 39 -10.79 -0.27 7.49
N HIS A 40 -9.62 0.27 7.81
CA HIS A 40 -9.39 1.72 7.78
C HIS A 40 -8.98 2.18 6.37
N PRO A 41 -9.31 3.41 5.96
CA PRO A 41 -8.84 3.96 4.70
C PRO A 41 -7.32 4.09 4.71
N LEU A 42 -6.67 3.69 3.61
CA LEU A 42 -5.24 3.89 3.42
C LEU A 42 -4.92 5.39 3.46
N PRO A 43 -3.81 5.79 4.10
CA PRO A 43 -3.41 7.19 4.18
C PRO A 43 -3.22 7.79 2.78
N PRO A 44 -3.35 9.11 2.63
CA PRO A 44 -3.04 9.76 1.36
C PRO A 44 -1.54 9.69 1.05
N THR A 45 -1.23 9.46 -0.22
CA THR A 45 0.14 9.50 -0.75
C THR A 45 0.61 10.93 -0.97
N ARG A 46 1.92 11.15 -1.14
CA ARG A 46 2.47 12.51 -1.30
C ARG A 46 2.20 13.07 -2.69
N LYS A 47 2.15 12.21 -3.71
CA LYS A 47 1.93 12.57 -5.09
C LYS A 47 0.71 11.84 -5.67
N PRO A 48 0.00 12.47 -6.61
CA PRO A 48 -1.08 11.81 -7.35
C PRO A 48 -0.53 10.69 -8.22
N GLY A 49 -1.25 9.56 -8.27
CA GLY A 49 -0.86 8.36 -9.03
C GLY A 49 0.10 7.41 -8.31
N GLU A 50 0.50 7.73 -7.07
CA GLU A 50 1.16 6.77 -6.19
C GLU A 50 0.15 5.73 -5.68
N GLN A 51 0.64 4.52 -5.41
CA GLN A 51 -0.14 3.39 -4.94
C GLN A 51 0.56 2.71 -3.77
N TYR A 52 -0.17 1.88 -3.03
CA TYR A 52 0.34 1.11 -1.91
C TYR A 52 0.57 -0.34 -2.30
N ARG A 53 1.66 -0.93 -1.84
CA ARG A 53 1.97 -2.34 -1.97
C ARG A 53 2.16 -2.94 -0.60
N LEU A 54 1.37 -3.96 -0.27
CA LEU A 54 1.54 -4.69 0.99
C LEU A 54 2.90 -5.39 0.97
N ILE A 55 3.80 -4.96 1.85
CA ILE A 55 5.15 -5.55 2.01
C ILE A 55 5.14 -6.54 3.16
N ASP A 56 4.57 -6.14 4.31
CA ASP A 56 4.50 -6.98 5.50
C ASP A 56 3.08 -6.96 6.09
N PRO A 57 2.29 -8.04 5.95
CA PRO A 57 1.01 -8.15 6.63
C PRO A 57 1.20 -8.43 8.13
N THR A 58 0.70 -7.55 8.98
CA THR A 58 0.61 -7.82 10.42
C THR A 58 -0.60 -8.69 10.70
N LYS A 59 -0.40 -9.77 11.46
CA LYS A 59 -1.44 -10.73 11.83
C LYS A 59 -1.71 -10.60 13.32
N HIS A 60 -2.88 -10.06 13.67
CA HIS A 60 -3.49 -10.15 15.00
C HIS A 60 -4.75 -11.00 14.88
#